data_AF-A0A974A0Z8-F1
#
_entry.id   AF-A0A974A0Z8-F1
#
_cell.length_a   1.000
_cell.length_b   1.000
_cell.length_c   1.000
_cell.angle_alpha   90.00
_cell.angle_beta   90.00
_cell.angle_gamma   90.00
#
_symmetry.space_group_name_H-M   'P 1'
#
loop_
_entity.id
_entity.type
_entity.pdbx_description
1 polymer ?
#
loop_
_entity_poly.entity_id
_entity_poly.type
_entity_poly.pdbx_seq_one_letter_code
_entity_poly.pdbx_strand_id
1 'polypeptide(L)'
;MADFEFNDRADFQKMVDARIEETLTLEYKASPALSRNSKDVHELCKDVSAMANSAGGQIVYGIEEDKKTCKPAKVDDGVVDDKITREWIIQILNSKIQPRIDRVSVQRIPLSDKGHGFVVSVEPTLTGPHQAPDKKYYKRFELHAVPMEDYEIRDVLRRSTMPDLARALHAELADLVARCCFDSENKWRQYWPASAQGTTLEKHELRSFAPAEPTIFANASGELGLLGKDAPLRLVQFYNSLAALRRDIRDIADGLTGNPANARLVRQVAQRFLFTLQPGLDALRALEHLVPDAEKVEEAAIKPYDATRQIGPAPDGTLQDRIHQLLR
;
A
#
# COMPACT_ATOMS: atom_id res chain seq x y z
N MET A 1 9.39 12.90 11.88
CA MET A 1 9.61 12.07 13.08
C MET A 1 10.73 12.74 13.86
N ALA A 2 10.55 13.02 15.16
CA ALA A 2 11.69 13.43 15.97
C ALA A 2 12.49 12.15 16.26
N ASP A 3 13.44 11.84 15.38
CA ASP A 3 14.38 10.73 15.59
C ASP A 3 15.54 11.26 16.41
N PHE A 4 15.39 11.19 17.74
CA PHE A 4 16.53 11.39 18.62
C PHE A 4 17.37 10.12 18.62
N GLU A 5 18.68 10.31 18.46
CA GLU A 5 19.64 9.22 18.48
C GLU A 5 20.16 9.02 19.91
N PHE A 6 20.09 7.78 20.40
CA PHE A 6 20.53 7.41 21.74
C PHE A 6 21.57 6.30 21.65
N ASN A 7 22.83 6.64 21.91
CA ASN A 7 23.94 5.69 21.87
C ASN A 7 24.49 5.38 23.26
N ASP A 8 24.45 6.36 24.17
CA ASP A 8 24.98 6.22 25.53
C ASP A 8 24.20 7.05 26.56
N ARG A 9 24.62 7.00 27.84
CA ARG A 9 24.02 7.80 28.93
C ARG A 9 24.13 9.31 28.69
N ALA A 10 25.15 9.78 27.97
CA ALA A 10 25.30 11.22 27.71
C ALA A 10 24.18 11.72 26.80
N ASP A 11 23.68 10.91 25.87
CA ASP A 11 22.52 11.27 25.05
C ASP A 11 21.24 11.41 25.88
N PHE A 12 21.03 10.54 26.87
CA PHE A 12 19.93 10.70 27.83
C PHE A 12 20.08 11.99 28.64
N GLN A 13 21.31 12.30 29.07
CA GLN A 13 21.60 13.52 29.84
C GLN A 13 21.38 14.78 29.01
N LYS A 14 21.70 14.77 27.70
CA LYS A 14 21.41 15.89 26.79
C LYS A 14 19.92 16.22 26.74
N MET A 15 19.04 15.21 26.75
CA MET A 15 17.58 15.44 26.77
C MET A 15 17.13 16.19 28.04
N VAL A 16 17.69 15.82 29.19
CA VAL A 16 17.42 16.46 30.49
C VAL A 16 18.00 17.88 30.52
N ASP A 17 19.26 18.05 30.14
CA ASP A 17 19.97 19.33 30.21
C ASP A 17 19.34 20.38 29.26
N ALA A 18 18.96 19.95 28.06
CA ALA A 18 18.26 20.78 27.10
C ALA A 18 16.77 20.96 27.44
N ARG A 19 16.25 20.24 28.46
CA ARG A 19 14.85 20.26 28.89
C ARG A 19 13.88 20.04 27.73
N ILE A 20 14.19 19.06 26.88
CA ILE A 20 13.34 18.73 25.74
C ILE A 20 12.01 18.20 26.28
N GLU A 21 10.93 18.92 25.99
CA GLU A 21 9.59 18.56 26.45
C GLU A 21 9.07 17.33 25.70
N GLU A 22 8.21 16.56 26.36
CA GLU A 22 7.48 15.50 25.69
C GLU A 22 6.63 16.05 24.54
N THR A 23 6.41 15.19 23.55
CA THR A 23 5.59 15.56 22.38
C THR A 23 4.64 14.43 22.03
N LEU A 24 3.83 14.63 20.99
CA LEU A 24 3.02 13.56 20.41
C LEU A 24 3.86 12.32 20.03
N THR A 25 5.14 12.53 19.69
CA THR A 25 6.06 11.51 19.17
C THR A 25 7.25 11.21 20.11
N LEU A 26 7.27 11.76 21.32
CA LEU A 26 8.34 11.52 22.30
C LEU A 26 7.74 11.39 23.69
N GLU A 27 8.03 10.29 24.37
CA GLU A 27 7.53 9.98 25.71
C GLU A 27 8.67 9.49 26.59
N TYR A 28 8.76 10.03 27.81
CA TYR A 28 9.74 9.65 28.83
C TYR A 28 9.07 8.78 29.88
N LYS A 29 9.75 7.70 30.27
CA LYS A 29 9.32 6.85 31.37
C LYS A 29 10.49 6.54 32.29
N ALA A 30 10.21 6.56 33.59
CA ALA A 30 11.15 6.08 34.58
C ALA A 30 11.38 4.56 34.39
N SER A 31 12.61 4.09 34.64
CA SER A 31 12.96 2.67 34.52
C SER A 31 12.03 1.71 35.27
N PRO A 32 11.52 2.02 36.48
CA PRO A 32 10.57 1.15 37.16
C PRO A 32 9.24 0.93 36.43
N ALA A 33 8.87 1.78 35.47
CA ALA A 33 7.68 1.61 34.64
C ALA A 33 7.84 0.52 33.57
N LEU A 34 9.04 -0.01 33.38
CA LEU A 34 9.31 -1.17 32.54
C LEU A 34 9.63 -2.37 33.44
N SER A 35 8.61 -3.18 33.71
CA SER A 35 8.76 -4.39 34.51
C SER A 35 8.04 -5.58 33.86
N ARG A 36 8.31 -6.79 34.36
CA ARG A 36 7.66 -8.02 33.90
C ARG A 36 6.28 -8.25 34.53
N ASN A 37 5.78 -7.31 35.33
CA ASN A 37 4.44 -7.43 35.90
C ASN A 37 3.37 -7.19 34.81
N SER A 38 2.16 -7.69 35.02
CA SER A 38 1.10 -7.61 34.00
C SER A 38 0.65 -6.18 33.71
N LYS A 39 0.75 -5.27 34.69
CA LYS A 39 0.26 -3.90 34.55
C LYS A 39 1.19 -3.08 33.65
N ASP A 40 2.48 -3.17 33.88
CA ASP A 40 3.51 -2.43 33.14
C ASP A 40 3.66 -2.99 31.72
N VAL A 41 3.51 -4.31 31.55
CA VAL A 41 3.39 -4.93 30.22
C VAL A 41 2.17 -4.39 29.46
N HIS A 42 1.04 -4.18 30.15
CA HIS A 42 -0.16 -3.63 29.54
C HIS A 42 0.03 -2.18 29.10
N GLU A 43 0.61 -1.34 29.96
CA GLU A 43 0.91 0.05 29.64
C GLU A 43 1.92 0.15 28.50
N LEU A 44 3.00 -0.65 28.50
CA LEU A 44 3.93 -0.75 27.37
C LEU A 44 3.20 -1.05 26.05
N CYS A 45 2.31 -2.05 26.04
CA CYS A 45 1.57 -2.41 24.83
C CYS A 45 0.59 -1.32 24.39
N LYS A 46 -0.06 -0.65 25.35
CA LYS A 46 -0.98 0.45 25.12
C LYS A 46 -0.25 1.65 24.51
N ASP A 47 0.89 2.05 25.06
CA ASP A 47 1.63 3.22 24.57
C ASP A 47 2.24 2.96 23.19
N VAL A 48 2.83 1.78 22.98
CA VAL A 48 3.40 1.39 21.68
C VAL A 48 2.32 1.28 20.60
N SER A 49 1.16 0.68 20.91
CA SER A 49 0.05 0.62 19.94
C SER A 49 -0.55 2.00 19.66
N ALA A 50 -0.65 2.87 20.66
CA ALA A 50 -1.10 4.25 20.49
C ALA A 50 -0.19 5.05 19.56
N MET A 51 1.14 4.92 19.71
CA MET A 51 2.12 5.55 18.82
C MET A 51 2.00 5.03 17.39
N ALA A 52 1.93 3.71 17.21
CA ALA A 52 1.79 3.09 15.89
C ALA A 52 0.51 3.54 15.17
N ASN A 53 -0.62 3.61 15.87
CA ASN A 53 -1.90 4.05 15.31
C ASN A 53 -1.97 5.56 15.02
N SER A 54 -0.94 6.32 15.42
CA SER A 54 -0.87 7.78 15.29
C SER A 54 0.26 8.18 14.32
N ALA A 55 1.18 9.03 14.75
CA ALA A 55 2.28 9.54 13.93
C ALA A 55 3.62 8.81 14.20
N GLY A 56 3.60 7.66 14.89
CA GLY A 56 4.81 7.02 15.41
C GLY A 56 5.46 7.82 16.53
N GLY A 57 6.69 7.48 16.89
CA GLY A 57 7.47 8.17 17.92
C GLY A 57 8.46 7.28 18.65
N GLN A 58 9.02 7.81 19.74
CA GLN A 58 9.96 7.13 20.62
C GLN A 58 9.47 7.15 22.07
N ILE A 59 9.52 5.99 22.74
CA ILE A 59 9.37 5.86 24.19
C ILE A 59 10.74 5.59 24.78
N VAL A 60 11.18 6.47 25.68
CA VAL A 60 12.51 6.42 26.30
C VAL A 60 12.37 6.07 27.78
N TYR A 61 12.73 4.84 28.13
CA TYR A 61 12.84 4.35 29.49
C TYR A 61 14.23 4.66 30.06
N GLY A 62 14.27 5.30 31.23
CA GLY A 62 15.51 5.72 31.90
C GLY A 62 15.59 7.23 32.17
N ILE A 63 14.54 7.96 31.83
CA ILE A 63 14.39 9.38 32.14
C ILE A 63 13.13 9.56 32.97
N GLU A 64 13.29 10.05 34.20
CA GLU A 64 12.16 10.42 35.04
C GLU A 64 11.56 11.74 34.54
N GLU A 65 10.24 11.78 34.36
CA GLU A 65 9.50 13.00 34.07
C GLU A 65 9.01 13.70 35.35
N ASP A 66 9.00 15.03 35.33
CA ASP A 66 8.23 15.82 36.29
C ASP A 66 6.78 15.91 35.83
N LYS A 67 5.90 15.18 36.52
CA LYS A 67 4.46 15.12 36.25
C LYS A 67 3.74 16.48 36.25
N LYS A 68 4.31 17.53 36.84
CA LYS A 68 3.71 18.87 36.83
C LYS A 68 4.11 19.70 35.62
N THR A 69 5.33 19.51 35.13
CA THR A 69 5.91 20.34 34.06
C THR A 69 6.02 19.60 32.74
N CYS A 70 5.81 18.27 32.72
CA CYS A 70 6.02 17.38 31.58
C CYS A 70 7.44 17.49 30.99
N LYS A 71 8.41 17.84 31.86
CA LYS A 71 9.82 18.00 31.51
C LYS A 71 10.63 16.84 32.04
N PRO A 72 11.69 16.43 31.33
CA PRO A 72 12.64 15.45 31.84
C PRO A 72 13.35 16.01 33.07
N ALA A 73 13.23 15.32 34.20
CA ALA A 73 13.74 15.76 35.49
C ALA A 73 15.16 15.24 35.75
N LYS A 74 15.41 13.96 35.47
CA LYS A 74 16.74 13.34 35.60
C LYS A 74 16.84 12.02 34.83
N VAL A 75 18.07 11.64 34.48
CA VAL A 75 18.40 10.28 34.02
C VAL A 75 18.55 9.37 35.24
N ASP A 76 17.80 8.27 35.30
CA ASP A 76 17.88 7.29 36.39
C ASP A 76 18.98 6.24 36.13
N ASP A 77 19.08 5.24 37.02
CA ASP A 77 20.13 4.21 36.94
C ASP A 77 19.81 3.07 35.96
N GLY A 78 18.67 3.11 35.29
CA GLY A 78 18.22 2.09 34.35
C GLY A 78 17.43 0.94 34.98
N VAL A 79 16.88 0.09 34.13
CA VAL A 79 16.24 -1.18 34.51
C VAL A 79 17.32 -2.19 34.88
N VAL A 80 17.26 -2.70 36.11
CA VAL A 80 18.25 -3.63 36.69
C VAL A 80 17.88 -5.11 36.53
N ASP A 81 16.65 -5.43 36.12
CA ASP A 81 16.22 -6.81 35.87
C ASP A 81 16.84 -7.31 34.55
N ASP A 82 17.78 -8.26 34.67
CA ASP A 82 18.54 -8.83 33.55
C ASP A 82 17.67 -9.61 32.54
N LYS A 83 16.46 -10.00 32.94
CA LYS A 83 15.49 -10.68 32.08
C LYS A 83 14.73 -9.71 31.18
N ILE A 84 14.76 -8.42 31.47
CA ILE A 84 14.21 -7.38 30.59
C ILE A 84 15.27 -7.08 29.55
N THR A 85 15.21 -7.80 28.44
CA THR A 85 16.09 -7.60 27.29
C THR A 85 15.32 -6.94 26.14
N ARG A 86 16.06 -6.46 25.13
CA ARG A 86 15.50 -6.00 23.86
C ARG A 86 14.57 -7.06 23.25
N GLU A 87 15.02 -8.30 23.23
CA GLU A 87 14.30 -9.45 22.66
C GLU A 87 13.03 -9.75 23.44
N TRP A 88 13.07 -9.65 24.77
CA TRP A 88 11.90 -9.83 25.62
C TRP A 88 10.82 -8.78 25.32
N ILE A 89 11.20 -7.50 25.21
CA ILE A 89 10.27 -6.41 24.86
C ILE A 89 9.62 -6.70 23.50
N ILE A 90 10.42 -7.02 22.48
CA ILE A 90 9.92 -7.36 21.14
C ILE A 90 8.97 -8.57 21.19
N GLN A 91 9.30 -9.61 21.97
CA GLN A 91 8.44 -10.78 22.13
C GLN A 91 7.10 -10.43 22.79
N ILE A 92 7.11 -9.57 23.81
CA ILE A 92 5.89 -9.09 24.46
C ILE A 92 5.02 -8.34 23.45
N LEU A 93 5.59 -7.35 22.74
CA LEU A 93 4.85 -6.57 21.75
C LEU A 93 4.23 -7.48 20.67
N ASN A 94 5.00 -8.42 20.12
CA ASN A 94 4.54 -9.35 19.08
C ASN A 94 3.48 -10.36 19.54
N SER A 95 3.46 -10.71 20.83
CA SER A 95 2.51 -11.68 21.39
C SER A 95 1.23 -11.03 21.91
N LYS A 96 1.30 -9.76 22.31
CA LYS A 96 0.23 -9.06 23.04
C LYS A 96 -0.52 -8.04 22.19
N ILE A 97 0.10 -7.46 21.17
CA ILE A 97 -0.53 -6.51 20.25
C ILE A 97 -0.99 -7.24 18.97
N GLN A 98 -2.20 -6.94 18.50
CA GLN A 98 -2.81 -7.57 17.32
C GLN A 98 -3.53 -6.55 16.43
N PRO A 99 -3.33 -6.53 15.09
CA PRO A 99 -2.24 -7.20 14.37
C PRO A 99 -0.86 -6.77 14.87
N ARG A 100 0.18 -7.55 14.56
CA ARG A 100 1.56 -7.25 14.94
C ARG A 100 2.02 -5.92 14.34
N ILE A 101 2.94 -5.25 15.01
CA ILE A 101 3.54 -4.01 14.53
C ILE A 101 4.79 -4.38 13.74
N ASP A 102 4.80 -4.07 12.44
CA ASP A 102 5.90 -4.47 11.55
C ASP A 102 7.15 -3.58 11.71
N ARG A 103 6.96 -2.32 12.11
CA ARG A 103 8.00 -1.28 12.14
C ARG A 103 8.23 -0.75 13.56
N VAL A 104 8.64 -1.65 14.45
CA VAL A 104 9.08 -1.32 15.81
C VAL A 104 10.52 -1.77 16.03
N SER A 105 11.34 -0.90 16.61
CA SER A 105 12.71 -1.21 17.00
C SER A 105 12.92 -0.86 18.47
N VAL A 106 13.80 -1.62 19.12
CA VAL A 106 14.13 -1.46 20.53
C VAL A 106 15.64 -1.40 20.65
N GLN A 107 16.15 -0.40 21.36
CA GLN A 107 17.56 -0.25 21.71
C GLN A 107 17.73 -0.42 23.21
N ARG A 108 18.83 -1.05 23.63
CA ARG A 108 19.21 -1.22 25.04
C ARG A 108 20.51 -0.45 25.28
N ILE A 109 20.47 0.55 26.15
CA ILE A 109 21.58 1.48 26.39
C ILE A 109 22.05 1.34 27.84
N PRO A 110 23.33 1.07 28.11
CA PRO A 110 23.84 1.06 29.49
C PRO A 110 23.71 2.44 30.14
N LEU A 111 23.06 2.50 31.32
CA LEU A 111 22.98 3.72 32.13
C LEU A 111 23.83 3.60 33.39
N SER A 112 23.94 2.42 33.99
CA SER A 112 24.81 2.19 35.15
C SER A 112 25.54 0.84 35.03
N ASP A 113 26.33 0.48 36.03
CA ASP A 113 27.05 -0.81 36.08
C ASP A 113 26.13 -2.03 35.87
N LYS A 114 24.85 -1.91 36.26
CA LYS A 114 23.87 -3.00 36.17
C LYS A 114 22.56 -2.63 35.50
N GLY A 115 22.29 -1.34 35.30
CA GLY A 115 21.01 -0.87 34.78
C GLY A 115 21.08 -0.35 33.35
N HIS A 116 19.99 -0.59 32.61
CA HIS A 116 19.87 -0.22 31.20
C HIS A 116 18.65 0.64 30.93
N GLY A 117 18.83 1.67 30.11
CA GLY A 117 17.74 2.39 29.47
C GLY A 117 17.28 1.66 28.22
N PHE A 118 16.04 1.91 27.82
CA PHE A 118 15.45 1.34 26.62
C PHE A 118 14.81 2.42 25.77
N VAL A 119 15.09 2.41 24.48
CA VAL A 119 14.43 3.29 23.51
C VAL A 119 13.61 2.42 22.57
N VAL A 120 12.29 2.60 22.61
CA VAL A 120 11.34 1.92 21.72
C VAL A 120 10.92 2.91 20.64
N SER A 121 11.44 2.74 19.43
CA SER A 121 11.07 3.56 18.27
C SER A 121 10.00 2.84 17.46
N VAL A 122 8.89 3.54 17.21
CA VAL A 122 7.69 3.02 16.55
C VAL A 122 7.37 3.90 15.36
N GLU A 123 7.26 3.31 14.18
CA GLU A 123 6.81 4.05 13.00
C GLU A 123 5.27 4.08 12.89
N PRO A 124 4.68 5.08 12.21
CA PRO A 124 3.27 5.07 11.88
C PRO A 124 2.87 3.77 11.16
N THR A 125 1.70 3.26 11.50
CA THR A 125 1.22 2.00 10.95
C THR A 125 0.86 2.09 9.47
N LEU A 126 1.22 1.03 8.73
CA LEU A 126 0.78 0.76 7.36
C LEU A 126 -0.20 -0.42 7.27
N THR A 127 -0.42 -1.15 8.36
CA THR A 127 -1.19 -2.41 8.39
C THR A 127 -2.26 -2.43 9.50
N GLY A 128 -2.33 -1.36 10.30
CA GLY A 128 -3.17 -1.21 11.46
C GLY A 128 -4.63 -0.83 11.17
N PRO A 129 -5.44 -0.55 12.22
CA PRO A 129 -5.00 -0.21 13.58
C PRO A 129 -4.59 -1.43 14.41
N HIS A 130 -3.70 -1.21 15.40
CA HIS A 130 -3.16 -2.20 16.32
C HIS A 130 -3.90 -2.16 17.67
N GLN A 131 -4.37 -3.32 18.11
CA GLN A 131 -5.15 -3.51 19.33
C GLN A 131 -4.25 -3.90 20.51
N ALA A 132 -4.44 -3.24 21.64
CA ALA A 132 -3.79 -3.58 22.90
C ALA A 132 -4.44 -4.81 23.57
N PRO A 133 -3.84 -5.39 24.63
CA PRO A 133 -4.30 -6.65 25.23
C PRO A 133 -5.71 -6.59 25.83
N ASP A 134 -6.21 -5.40 26.16
CA ASP A 134 -7.54 -5.13 26.71
C ASP A 134 -8.62 -5.03 25.63
N LYS A 135 -8.27 -5.35 24.38
CA LYS A 135 -9.15 -5.30 23.22
C LYS A 135 -9.56 -3.89 22.81
N LYS A 136 -8.81 -2.87 23.22
CA LYS A 136 -9.00 -1.50 22.78
C LYS A 136 -7.94 -1.08 21.77
N TYR A 137 -8.35 -0.20 20.85
CA TYR A 137 -7.45 0.53 19.97
C TYR A 137 -7.17 1.88 20.62
N TYR A 138 -5.91 2.26 20.73
CA TYR A 138 -5.49 3.53 21.31
C TYR A 138 -4.89 4.44 20.25
N LYS A 139 -4.98 5.75 20.46
CA LYS A 139 -4.26 6.80 19.71
C LYS A 139 -3.56 7.74 20.69
N ARG A 140 -2.56 8.47 20.20
CA ARG A 140 -1.96 9.60 20.91
C ARG A 140 -2.91 10.80 20.79
N PHE A 141 -3.31 11.33 21.93
CA PHE A 141 -4.01 12.61 22.03
C PHE A 141 -3.25 13.44 23.05
N GLU A 142 -2.58 14.48 22.58
CA GLU A 142 -1.59 15.21 23.37
C GLU A 142 -0.55 14.23 23.94
N LEU A 143 -0.30 14.25 25.25
CA LEU A 143 0.69 13.40 25.89
C LEU A 143 0.13 12.03 26.32
N HIS A 144 -1.13 11.72 25.99
CA HIS A 144 -1.83 10.55 26.51
C HIS A 144 -2.25 9.56 25.42
N ALA A 145 -2.20 8.28 25.77
CA ALA A 145 -2.84 7.21 25.01
C ALA A 145 -4.33 7.11 25.40
N VAL A 146 -5.22 7.50 24.49
CA VAL A 146 -6.68 7.46 24.68
C VAL A 146 -7.33 6.45 23.74
N PRO A 147 -8.43 5.78 24.15
CA PRO A 147 -9.17 4.90 23.26
C PRO A 147 -9.63 5.63 21.99
N MET A 148 -9.55 4.96 20.85
CA MET A 148 -10.03 5.45 19.56
C MET A 148 -11.55 5.32 19.45
N GLU A 149 -12.17 6.30 18.81
CA GLU A 149 -13.57 6.23 18.40
C GLU A 149 -13.74 5.38 17.13
N ASP A 150 -14.95 4.87 16.86
CA ASP A 150 -15.23 4.00 15.69
C ASP A 150 -14.77 4.64 14.37
N TYR A 151 -15.01 5.94 14.18
CA TYR A 151 -14.61 6.64 12.95
C TYR A 151 -13.09 6.73 12.78
N GLU A 152 -12.33 6.76 13.88
CA GLU A 152 -10.87 6.83 13.87
C GLU A 152 -10.27 5.46 13.54
N ILE A 153 -10.86 4.39 14.11
CA ILE A 153 -10.48 3.01 13.79
C ILE A 153 -10.67 2.77 12.30
N ARG A 154 -11.82 3.19 11.74
CA ARG A 154 -12.08 3.09 10.30
C ARG A 154 -11.08 3.89 9.49
N ASP A 155 -10.73 5.11 9.90
CA ASP A 155 -9.77 5.93 9.18
C ASP A 155 -8.39 5.28 9.09
N VAL A 156 -7.87 4.76 10.21
CA VAL A 156 -6.58 4.05 10.23
C VAL A 156 -6.62 2.77 9.38
N LEU A 157 -7.72 2.02 9.43
CA LEU A 157 -7.91 0.81 8.62
C LEU A 157 -7.90 1.13 7.10
N ARG A 158 -8.42 2.29 6.70
CA ARG A 158 -8.39 2.72 5.30
C ARG A 158 -6.98 3.08 4.85
N ARG A 159 -6.19 3.72 5.71
CA ARG A 159 -4.79 4.08 5.40
C ARG A 159 -3.93 2.85 5.13
N SER A 160 -4.21 1.74 5.80
CA SER A 160 -3.45 0.50 5.62
C SER A 160 -3.86 -0.31 4.39
N THR A 161 -5.15 -0.35 4.07
CA THR A 161 -5.69 -1.19 2.99
C THR A 161 -5.64 -0.54 1.61
N MET A 162 -5.70 0.79 1.54
CA MET A 162 -5.81 1.52 0.28
C MET A 162 -4.59 1.38 -0.66
N PRO A 163 -3.32 1.51 -0.19
CA PRO A 163 -2.16 1.44 -1.10
C PRO A 163 -1.97 0.05 -1.73
N ASP A 164 -2.17 -1.02 -0.95
CA ASP A 164 -2.04 -2.39 -1.47
C ASP A 164 -3.17 -2.74 -2.44
N LEU A 165 -4.41 -2.32 -2.14
CA LEU A 165 -5.52 -2.48 -3.05
C LEU A 165 -5.29 -1.70 -4.36
N ALA A 166 -4.87 -0.43 -4.26
CA ALA A 166 -4.56 0.39 -5.43
C ALA A 166 -3.47 -0.25 -6.28
N ARG A 167 -2.40 -0.75 -5.66
CA ARG A 167 -1.29 -1.42 -6.35
C ARG A 167 -1.73 -2.72 -7.03
N ALA A 168 -2.55 -3.54 -6.37
CA ALA A 168 -3.08 -4.78 -6.94
C ALA A 168 -3.98 -4.50 -8.16
N LEU A 169 -4.88 -3.54 -8.06
CA LEU A 169 -5.74 -3.12 -9.17
C LEU A 169 -4.93 -2.48 -10.31
N HIS A 170 -3.94 -1.66 -9.99
CA HIS A 170 -3.05 -1.05 -10.98
C HIS A 170 -2.25 -2.11 -11.73
N ALA A 171 -1.76 -3.16 -11.05
CA ALA A 171 -1.05 -4.26 -11.69
C ALA A 171 -1.93 -5.06 -12.67
N GLU A 172 -3.17 -5.42 -12.26
CA GLU A 172 -4.11 -6.09 -13.17
C GLU A 172 -4.48 -5.20 -14.36
N LEU A 173 -4.77 -3.92 -14.11
CA LEU A 173 -5.07 -2.93 -15.14
C LEU A 173 -3.91 -2.80 -16.13
N ALA A 174 -2.68 -2.61 -15.63
CA ALA A 174 -1.48 -2.45 -16.44
C ALA A 174 -1.22 -3.69 -17.30
N ASP A 175 -1.38 -4.91 -16.77
CA ASP A 175 -1.22 -6.14 -17.56
C ASP A 175 -2.26 -6.24 -18.68
N LEU A 176 -3.54 -5.99 -18.38
CA LEU A 176 -4.62 -6.02 -19.37
C LEU A 176 -4.40 -4.99 -20.49
N VAL A 177 -3.98 -3.78 -20.13
CA VAL A 177 -3.71 -2.70 -21.09
C VAL A 177 -2.42 -2.95 -21.87
N ALA A 178 -1.38 -3.49 -21.24
CA ALA A 178 -0.12 -3.88 -21.89
C ALA A 178 -0.36 -4.97 -22.94
N ARG A 179 -1.15 -6.01 -22.61
CA ARG A 179 -1.55 -7.02 -23.60
C ARG A 179 -2.27 -6.40 -24.79
N CYS A 180 -3.16 -5.44 -24.55
CA CYS A 180 -3.83 -4.72 -25.63
C CYS A 180 -2.82 -3.97 -26.52
N CYS A 181 -1.95 -3.16 -25.93
CA CYS A 181 -1.06 -2.26 -26.66
C CYS A 181 0.16 -2.94 -27.29
N PHE A 182 0.66 -4.06 -26.73
CA PHE A 182 1.93 -4.65 -27.16
C PHE A 182 1.78 -5.99 -27.88
N ASP A 183 0.74 -6.77 -27.56
CA ASP A 183 0.46 -8.07 -28.20
C ASP A 183 -0.63 -7.94 -29.29
N SER A 184 -1.76 -7.32 -28.96
CA SER A 184 -2.94 -7.31 -29.85
C SER A 184 -2.95 -6.18 -30.88
N GLU A 185 -2.29 -5.05 -30.61
CA GLU A 185 -2.39 -3.82 -31.41
C GLU A 185 -2.08 -4.03 -32.90
N ASN A 186 -0.95 -4.66 -33.22
CA ASN A 186 -0.50 -4.82 -34.61
C ASN A 186 -1.56 -5.49 -35.49
N LYS A 187 -2.36 -6.39 -34.91
CA LYS A 187 -3.42 -7.10 -35.61
C LYS A 187 -4.61 -6.18 -35.88
N TRP A 188 -4.98 -5.33 -34.92
CA TRP A 188 -6.15 -4.45 -35.02
C TRP A 188 -5.90 -3.14 -35.77
N ARG A 189 -4.68 -2.60 -35.71
CA ARG A 189 -4.34 -1.27 -36.24
C ARG A 189 -4.69 -1.07 -37.73
N GLN A 190 -4.54 -2.12 -38.53
CA GLN A 190 -4.88 -2.10 -39.96
C GLN A 190 -6.39 -1.92 -40.24
N TYR A 191 -7.25 -2.14 -39.24
CA TYR A 191 -8.71 -2.06 -39.37
C TYR A 191 -9.31 -0.76 -38.80
N TRP A 192 -8.52 0.09 -38.14
CA TRP A 192 -9.01 1.36 -37.56
C TRP A 192 -9.36 2.44 -38.59
N PRO A 193 -8.60 2.63 -39.70
CA PRO A 193 -8.95 3.64 -40.69
C PRO A 193 -10.33 3.39 -41.31
N ALA A 194 -11.13 4.45 -41.51
CA ALA A 194 -12.44 4.33 -42.14
C ALA A 194 -12.38 3.72 -43.55
N SER A 195 -11.26 3.95 -44.25
CA SER A 195 -10.94 3.46 -45.60
C SER A 195 -10.32 2.05 -45.65
N ALA A 196 -10.10 1.38 -44.51
CA ALA A 196 -9.44 0.08 -44.48
C ALA A 196 -10.23 -0.96 -45.29
N GLN A 197 -9.63 -1.58 -46.31
CA GLN A 197 -10.34 -2.54 -47.18
C GLN A 197 -10.81 -3.80 -46.41
N GLY A 198 -10.17 -4.09 -45.27
CA GLY A 198 -10.57 -5.09 -44.29
C GLY A 198 -10.36 -6.53 -44.76
N THR A 199 -9.67 -7.32 -43.96
CA THR A 199 -9.48 -8.76 -44.16
C THR A 199 -10.40 -9.59 -43.27
N THR A 200 -10.59 -10.87 -43.65
CA THR A 200 -11.30 -11.85 -42.83
C THR A 200 -10.42 -12.34 -41.69
N LEU A 201 -11.03 -12.91 -40.64
CA LEU A 201 -10.30 -13.46 -39.51
C LEU A 201 -10.93 -14.79 -39.07
N GLU A 202 -10.09 -15.81 -38.84
CA GLU A 202 -10.59 -17.13 -38.47
C GLU A 202 -11.19 -17.14 -37.06
N LYS A 203 -12.13 -18.06 -36.80
CA LYS A 203 -12.82 -18.16 -35.50
C LYS A 203 -11.83 -18.30 -34.32
N HIS A 204 -10.79 -19.10 -34.50
CA HIS A 204 -9.80 -19.36 -33.45
C HIS A 204 -8.91 -18.13 -33.19
N GLU A 205 -8.51 -17.42 -34.25
CA GLU A 205 -7.78 -16.15 -34.14
C GLU A 205 -8.64 -15.09 -33.47
N LEU A 206 -9.94 -15.00 -33.80
CA LEU A 206 -10.82 -14.00 -33.19
C LEU A 206 -10.93 -14.21 -31.68
N ARG A 207 -11.05 -15.46 -31.25
CA ARG A 207 -11.12 -15.84 -29.84
C ARG A 207 -9.83 -15.58 -29.06
N SER A 208 -8.65 -15.66 -29.69
CA SER A 208 -7.39 -15.43 -28.98
C SER A 208 -7.22 -13.97 -28.53
N PHE A 209 -7.92 -13.02 -29.18
CA PHE A 209 -7.95 -11.62 -28.80
C PHE A 209 -8.99 -11.28 -27.73
N ALA A 210 -9.79 -12.24 -27.26
CA ALA A 210 -10.71 -12.01 -26.15
C ALA A 210 -9.89 -11.64 -24.89
N PRO A 211 -10.16 -10.49 -24.25
CA PRO A 211 -9.52 -10.14 -22.99
C PRO A 211 -9.78 -11.19 -21.91
N ALA A 212 -8.81 -11.36 -21.01
CA ALA A 212 -8.97 -12.20 -19.83
C ALA A 212 -10.06 -11.65 -18.90
N GLU A 213 -10.64 -12.51 -18.07
CA GLU A 213 -11.56 -12.05 -17.03
C GLU A 213 -10.79 -11.36 -15.91
N PRO A 214 -11.15 -10.13 -15.52
CA PRO A 214 -10.49 -9.47 -14.41
C PRO A 214 -10.84 -10.19 -13.10
N THR A 215 -9.84 -10.56 -12.32
CA THR A 215 -9.98 -11.33 -11.09
C THR A 215 -9.93 -10.43 -9.86
N ILE A 216 -8.96 -9.52 -9.81
CA ILE A 216 -8.76 -8.60 -8.68
C ILE A 216 -9.92 -7.60 -8.64
N PHE A 217 -10.23 -6.94 -9.75
CA PHE A 217 -11.35 -5.99 -9.80
C PHE A 217 -12.70 -6.62 -9.42
N ALA A 218 -12.96 -7.86 -9.87
CA ALA A 218 -14.19 -8.56 -9.53
C ALA A 218 -14.32 -8.82 -8.01
N ASN A 219 -13.21 -9.16 -7.35
CA ASN A 219 -13.18 -9.46 -5.91
C ASN A 219 -13.07 -8.19 -5.04
N ALA A 220 -12.59 -7.07 -5.59
CA ALA A 220 -12.41 -5.80 -4.88
C ALA A 220 -13.64 -4.86 -4.92
N SER A 221 -14.77 -5.28 -5.49
CA SER A 221 -15.92 -4.40 -5.76
C SER A 221 -16.45 -3.65 -4.53
N GLY A 222 -16.46 -4.28 -3.35
CA GLY A 222 -16.88 -3.65 -2.08
C GLY A 222 -15.87 -2.66 -1.50
N GLU A 223 -14.62 -2.72 -1.96
CA GLU A 223 -13.49 -1.94 -1.44
C GLU A 223 -13.09 -0.79 -2.38
N LEU A 224 -13.65 -0.72 -3.59
CA LEU A 224 -13.35 0.36 -4.54
C LEU A 224 -13.56 1.75 -3.94
N GLY A 225 -14.54 1.93 -3.05
CA GLY A 225 -14.78 3.20 -2.36
C GLY A 225 -13.61 3.71 -1.52
N LEU A 226 -12.61 2.87 -1.25
CA LEU A 226 -11.38 3.26 -0.56
C LEU A 226 -10.43 4.07 -1.44
N LEU A 227 -10.53 3.97 -2.76
CA LEU A 227 -9.60 4.57 -3.74
C LEU A 227 -9.90 6.05 -4.05
N GLY A 228 -10.65 6.73 -3.19
CA GLY A 228 -11.04 8.12 -3.39
C GLY A 228 -12.16 8.29 -4.43
N LYS A 229 -12.28 9.52 -4.97
CA LYS A 229 -13.47 9.93 -5.75
C LYS A 229 -13.40 9.59 -7.24
N ASP A 230 -12.22 9.61 -7.85
CA ASP A 230 -12.08 9.48 -9.32
C ASP A 230 -11.78 8.04 -9.75
N ALA A 231 -10.83 7.36 -9.09
CA ALA A 231 -10.38 6.01 -9.45
C ALA A 231 -11.52 4.97 -9.61
N PRO A 232 -12.52 4.89 -8.72
CA PRO A 232 -13.59 3.90 -8.86
C PRO A 232 -14.39 4.06 -10.17
N LEU A 233 -14.70 5.29 -10.56
CA LEU A 233 -15.43 5.56 -11.79
C LEU A 233 -14.61 5.15 -13.01
N ARG A 234 -13.32 5.51 -13.04
CA ARG A 234 -12.44 5.20 -14.17
C ARG A 234 -12.21 3.71 -14.34
N LEU A 235 -12.02 2.98 -13.23
CA LEU A 235 -11.92 1.52 -13.25
C LEU A 235 -13.21 0.89 -13.80
N VAL A 236 -14.37 1.28 -13.29
CA VAL A 236 -15.66 0.76 -13.78
C VAL A 236 -15.84 1.01 -15.28
N GLN A 237 -15.48 2.20 -15.77
CA GLN A 237 -15.56 2.54 -17.20
C GLN A 237 -14.64 1.66 -18.06
N PHE A 238 -13.40 1.42 -17.61
CA PHE A 238 -12.46 0.54 -18.29
C PHE A 238 -12.95 -0.91 -18.32
N TYR A 239 -13.25 -1.50 -17.16
CA TYR A 239 -13.62 -2.90 -17.08
C TYR A 239 -14.95 -3.20 -17.79
N ASN A 240 -15.90 -2.26 -17.81
CA ASN A 240 -17.11 -2.39 -18.62
C ASN A 240 -16.80 -2.37 -20.12
N SER A 241 -15.91 -1.48 -20.56
CA SER A 241 -15.46 -1.42 -21.96
C SER A 241 -14.76 -2.72 -22.37
N LEU A 242 -13.90 -3.25 -21.49
CA LEU A 242 -13.21 -4.53 -21.69
C LEU A 242 -14.18 -5.72 -21.74
N ALA A 243 -15.17 -5.75 -20.84
CA ALA A 243 -16.21 -6.77 -20.83
C ALA A 243 -17.08 -6.72 -22.10
N ALA A 244 -17.38 -5.53 -22.62
CA ALA A 244 -18.09 -5.35 -23.88
C ALA A 244 -17.27 -5.86 -25.07
N LEU A 245 -15.97 -5.52 -25.15
CA LEU A 245 -15.05 -6.06 -26.17
C LEU A 245 -15.03 -7.58 -26.16
N ARG A 246 -14.85 -8.18 -24.99
CA ARG A 246 -14.82 -9.63 -24.82
C ARG A 246 -16.14 -10.29 -25.23
N ARG A 247 -17.28 -9.67 -24.89
CA ARG A 247 -18.61 -10.14 -25.28
C ARG A 247 -18.80 -10.10 -26.79
N ASP A 248 -18.49 -8.96 -27.43
CA ASP A 248 -18.59 -8.79 -28.88
C ASP A 248 -17.74 -9.85 -29.61
N ILE A 249 -16.50 -10.10 -29.15
CA ILE A 249 -15.63 -11.16 -29.70
C ILE A 249 -16.27 -12.54 -29.57
N ARG A 250 -16.80 -12.87 -28.38
CA ARG A 250 -17.41 -14.18 -28.10
C ARG A 250 -18.65 -14.40 -28.96
N ASP A 251 -19.57 -13.43 -28.97
CA ASP A 251 -20.84 -13.52 -29.69
C ASP A 251 -20.61 -13.67 -31.20
N ILE A 252 -19.66 -12.91 -31.76
CA ILE A 252 -19.27 -13.03 -33.17
C ILE A 252 -18.69 -14.43 -33.43
N ALA A 253 -17.70 -14.86 -32.64
CA ALA A 253 -17.04 -16.14 -32.84
C ALA A 253 -18.00 -17.34 -32.71
N ASP A 254 -18.95 -17.28 -31.77
CA ASP A 254 -19.94 -18.32 -31.53
C ASP A 254 -20.97 -18.39 -32.66
N GLY A 255 -21.32 -17.25 -33.26
CA GLY A 255 -22.20 -17.17 -34.42
C GLY A 255 -21.59 -17.64 -35.76
N LEU A 256 -20.27 -17.86 -35.86
CA LEU A 256 -19.64 -18.33 -37.09
C LEU A 256 -19.91 -19.82 -37.35
N THR A 257 -20.58 -20.12 -38.47
CA THR A 257 -20.89 -21.49 -38.94
C THR A 257 -19.93 -21.93 -40.07
N GLY A 258 -18.64 -22.04 -39.76
CA GLY A 258 -17.63 -22.59 -40.67
C GLY A 258 -16.97 -21.60 -41.65
N ASN A 259 -17.54 -20.39 -41.81
CA ASN A 259 -16.88 -19.30 -42.54
C ASN A 259 -16.14 -18.36 -41.58
N PRO A 260 -15.02 -17.73 -42.01
CA PRO A 260 -14.32 -16.71 -41.24
C PRO A 260 -15.19 -15.49 -40.94
N ALA A 261 -14.84 -14.73 -39.90
CA ALA A 261 -15.46 -13.44 -39.65
C ALA A 261 -15.19 -12.49 -40.83
N ASN A 262 -16.24 -11.92 -41.40
CA ASN A 262 -16.11 -10.97 -42.51
C ASN A 262 -15.51 -9.63 -42.04
N ALA A 263 -14.99 -8.86 -43.00
CA ALA A 263 -14.32 -7.58 -42.75
C ALA A 263 -15.16 -6.58 -41.92
N ARG A 264 -16.50 -6.60 -42.06
CA ARG A 264 -17.40 -5.75 -41.27
C ARG A 264 -17.37 -6.11 -39.79
N LEU A 265 -17.48 -7.41 -39.47
CA LEU A 265 -17.44 -7.91 -38.09
C LEU A 265 -16.06 -7.69 -37.46
N VAL A 266 -14.99 -7.95 -38.21
CA VAL A 266 -13.61 -7.71 -37.76
C VAL A 266 -13.38 -6.22 -37.46
N ARG A 267 -13.88 -5.33 -38.33
CA ARG A 267 -13.80 -3.87 -38.09
C ARG A 267 -14.60 -3.43 -36.87
N GLN A 268 -15.77 -4.01 -36.63
CA GLN A 268 -16.57 -3.71 -35.42
C GLN A 268 -15.78 -4.04 -34.14
N VAL A 269 -15.12 -5.19 -34.10
CA VAL A 269 -14.25 -5.56 -32.97
C VAL A 269 -13.05 -4.62 -32.87
N ALA A 270 -12.39 -4.28 -33.99
CA ALA A 270 -11.26 -3.35 -34.01
C ALA A 270 -11.63 -1.97 -33.46
N GLN A 271 -12.81 -1.45 -33.82
CA GLN A 271 -13.33 -0.19 -33.30
C GLN A 271 -13.66 -0.30 -31.82
N ARG A 272 -14.31 -1.39 -31.40
CA ARG A 272 -14.59 -1.65 -29.98
C ARG A 272 -13.30 -1.66 -29.16
N PHE A 273 -12.26 -2.30 -29.66
CA PHE A 273 -10.92 -2.32 -29.07
C PHE A 273 -10.33 -0.90 -28.96
N LEU A 274 -10.39 -0.10 -30.04
CA LEU A 274 -9.90 1.28 -29.99
C LEU A 274 -10.62 2.10 -28.90
N PHE A 275 -11.93 1.91 -28.75
CA PHE A 275 -12.73 2.55 -27.71
C PHE A 275 -12.38 2.11 -26.28
N THR A 276 -11.69 0.98 -26.08
CA THR A 276 -11.24 0.58 -24.73
C THR A 276 -9.95 1.28 -24.30
N LEU A 277 -9.18 1.85 -25.23
CA LEU A 277 -7.88 2.47 -24.93
C LEU A 277 -8.01 3.73 -24.08
N GLN A 278 -8.94 4.64 -24.39
CA GLN A 278 -9.13 5.87 -23.61
C GLN A 278 -9.58 5.59 -22.16
N PRO A 279 -10.59 4.73 -21.90
CA PRO A 279 -10.89 4.31 -20.53
C PRO A 279 -9.71 3.67 -19.80
N GLY A 280 -8.86 2.92 -20.49
CA GLY A 280 -7.64 2.32 -19.90
C GLY A 280 -6.63 3.37 -19.46
N LEU A 281 -6.36 4.36 -20.31
CA LEU A 281 -5.50 5.50 -19.98
C LEU A 281 -6.03 6.30 -18.79
N ASP A 282 -7.34 6.60 -18.78
CA ASP A 282 -7.98 7.32 -17.69
C ASP A 282 -7.88 6.55 -16.37
N ALA A 283 -8.04 5.23 -16.40
CA ALA A 283 -7.91 4.37 -15.22
C ALA A 283 -6.48 4.29 -14.69
N LEU A 284 -5.47 4.20 -15.56
CA LEU A 284 -4.05 4.17 -15.16
C LEU A 284 -3.69 5.45 -14.40
N ARG A 285 -4.02 6.61 -14.98
CA ARG A 285 -3.79 7.93 -14.37
C ARG A 285 -4.52 8.10 -13.04
N ALA A 286 -5.74 7.58 -12.94
CA ALA A 286 -6.52 7.69 -11.72
C ALA A 286 -5.95 6.85 -10.57
N LEU A 287 -5.18 5.80 -10.85
CA LEU A 287 -4.50 4.98 -9.83
C LEU A 287 -3.06 5.40 -9.57
N GLU A 288 -2.40 6.07 -10.51
CA GLU A 288 -0.97 6.44 -10.45
C GLU A 288 -0.57 7.13 -9.14
N HIS A 289 -1.37 8.10 -8.66
CA HIS A 289 -1.09 8.84 -7.43
C HIS A 289 -1.30 8.03 -6.14
N LEU A 290 -1.95 6.87 -6.21
CA LEU A 290 -2.22 5.98 -5.08
C LEU A 290 -1.18 4.85 -4.99
N VAL A 291 -0.35 4.67 -6.01
CA VAL A 291 0.59 3.56 -6.14
C VAL A 291 2.02 4.09 -6.14
N PRO A 292 2.78 3.91 -5.05
CA PRO A 292 4.21 4.18 -5.05
C PRO A 292 4.91 3.38 -6.16
N ASP A 293 5.83 4.03 -6.89
CA ASP A 293 6.56 3.44 -8.01
C ASP A 293 5.65 2.84 -9.13
N ALA A 294 4.51 3.49 -9.44
CA ALA A 294 3.57 3.03 -10.47
C ALA A 294 4.25 2.71 -11.83
N GLU A 295 5.25 3.51 -12.22
CA GLU A 295 6.08 3.30 -13.40
C GLU A 295 6.74 1.90 -13.44
N LYS A 296 7.26 1.41 -12.31
CA LYS A 296 7.87 0.07 -12.24
C LYS A 296 6.84 -1.04 -12.39
N VAL A 297 5.61 -0.79 -11.94
CA VAL A 297 4.49 -1.73 -12.13
C VAL A 297 4.13 -1.82 -13.61
N GLU A 298 4.05 -0.69 -14.31
CA GLU A 298 3.81 -0.68 -15.76
C GLU A 298 4.95 -1.34 -16.55
N GLU A 299 6.21 -1.04 -16.23
CA GLU A 299 7.38 -1.67 -16.84
C GLU A 299 7.34 -3.20 -16.69
N ALA A 300 7.01 -3.68 -15.49
CA ALA A 300 6.88 -5.11 -15.21
C ALA A 300 5.74 -5.76 -16.01
N ALA A 301 4.64 -5.04 -16.23
CA ALA A 301 3.51 -5.50 -17.03
C ALA A 301 3.81 -5.57 -18.54
N ILE A 302 4.65 -4.67 -19.07
CA ILE A 302 5.02 -4.66 -20.50
C ILE A 302 5.98 -5.80 -20.85
N LYS A 303 6.93 -6.09 -19.96
CA LYS A 303 8.06 -7.00 -20.20
C LYS A 303 7.72 -8.37 -20.82
N PRO A 304 6.64 -9.08 -20.43
CA PRO A 304 6.29 -10.37 -21.04
C PRO A 304 5.89 -10.25 -22.52
N TYR A 305 5.24 -9.14 -22.89
CA TYR A 305 4.73 -8.92 -24.24
C TYR A 305 5.84 -8.46 -25.19
N ASP A 306 6.80 -7.67 -24.70
CA ASP A 306 7.99 -7.32 -25.48
C ASP A 306 8.87 -8.53 -25.77
N ALA A 307 9.06 -9.43 -24.79
CA ALA A 307 9.88 -10.64 -24.97
C ALA A 307 9.34 -11.59 -26.04
N THR A 308 8.03 -11.54 -26.32
CA THR A 308 7.35 -12.41 -27.29
C THR A 308 7.04 -11.69 -28.61
N ARG A 309 7.47 -10.42 -28.74
CA ARG A 309 7.21 -9.58 -29.92
C ARG A 309 7.97 -10.08 -31.15
N GLN A 310 7.23 -10.42 -32.20
CA GLN A 310 7.81 -10.93 -33.46
C GLN A 310 8.18 -9.82 -34.45
N ILE A 311 7.79 -8.55 -34.19
CA ILE A 311 7.89 -7.45 -35.17
C ILE A 311 8.38 -6.15 -34.51
N GLY A 312 9.55 -5.67 -34.95
CA GLY A 312 10.12 -4.35 -34.65
C GLY A 312 10.60 -4.19 -33.20
N PRO A 313 11.40 -3.15 -32.91
CA PRO A 313 11.76 -2.82 -31.53
C PRO A 313 10.50 -2.49 -30.71
N ALA A 314 10.58 -2.73 -29.40
CA ALA A 314 9.56 -2.26 -28.47
C ALA A 314 9.39 -0.75 -28.64
N PRO A 315 8.16 -0.21 -28.64
CA PRO A 315 7.95 1.23 -28.61
C PRO A 315 8.64 1.82 -27.38
N ASP A 316 9.48 2.84 -27.58
CA ASP A 316 10.02 3.61 -26.46
C ASP A 316 8.89 4.37 -25.74
N GLY A 317 8.94 4.40 -24.41
CA GLY A 317 8.01 5.16 -23.55
C GLY A 317 7.18 4.30 -22.61
N THR A 318 6.32 4.97 -21.83
CA THR A 318 5.42 4.33 -20.85
C THR A 318 4.21 3.67 -21.52
N LEU A 319 3.43 2.88 -20.76
CA LEU A 319 2.18 2.33 -21.25
C LEU A 319 1.21 3.45 -21.65
N GLN A 320 1.19 4.53 -20.86
CA GLN A 320 0.40 5.73 -21.17
C GLN A 320 0.84 6.40 -22.48
N ASP A 321 2.14 6.55 -22.72
CA ASP A 321 2.67 7.13 -23.97
C ASP A 321 2.26 6.30 -25.18
N ARG A 322 2.29 4.97 -25.05
CA ARG A 322 1.85 4.07 -26.12
C ARG A 322 0.38 4.28 -26.44
N ILE A 323 -0.49 4.36 -25.44
CA ILE A 323 -1.92 4.62 -25.67
C ILE A 323 -2.15 5.96 -26.38
N HIS A 324 -1.43 7.02 -25.98
CA HIS A 324 -1.51 8.32 -26.65
C HIS A 324 -1.13 8.25 -28.12
N GLN A 325 -0.10 7.48 -28.47
CA GLN A 325 0.30 7.29 -29.87
C GLN A 325 -0.79 6.56 -30.68
N LEU A 326 -1.52 5.63 -30.06
CA LEU A 326 -2.58 4.86 -30.73
C LEU A 326 -3.89 5.62 -30.90
N LEU A 327 -4.14 6.61 -30.04
CA LEU A 327 -5.34 7.44 -30.09
C LEU A 327 -5.20 8.66 -31.03
N ARG A 328 -4.02 8.91 -31.60
CA ARG A 328 -3.74 9.96 -32.59
C ARG A 328 -3.94 9.45 -34.02
#